data_AF-W4VHF3-F1
#
_entry.id   AF-W4VHF3-F1
#
_cell.length_a   1.000
_cell.length_b   1.000
_cell.length_c   1.000
_cell.angle_alpha   90.00
_cell.angle_beta   90.00
_cell.angle_gamma   90.00
#
_symmetry.space_group_name_H-M   'P 1'
#
loop_
_entity.id
_entity.type
_entity.pdbx_description
1 polymer ?
#
loop_
_entity_poly.entity_id
_entity_poly.type
_entity_poly.pdbx_seq_one_letter_code
_entity_poly.pdbx_strand_id
1 'polypeptide(L)'
;MDIKTDVIEVQDQHWKEFTLVNNNGMAISILDFGGIITKILAPDRDGKLENVVVGFENYQDYLENPGYFGGALIGRVAGRIEKSQFEIDGKTYTLPQNDGENHLHGGANPVFINLFGQLFLLKIMTKSA
;
A
#
# COMPACT_ATOMS: atom_id res chain seq x y z
N MET A 1 3.34 -0.05 -22.17
CA MET A 1 2.90 -0.26 -20.76
C MET A 1 1.40 -0.41 -20.79
N ASP A 2 0.94 -1.60 -20.45
CA ASP A 2 -0.48 -1.96 -20.51
C ASP A 2 -1.04 -2.00 -19.09
N ILE A 3 -2.30 -1.60 -18.94
CA ILE A 3 -2.98 -1.56 -17.65
C ILE A 3 -4.28 -2.34 -17.76
N LYS A 4 -4.40 -3.39 -16.94
CA LYS A 4 -5.63 -4.14 -16.71
C LYS A 4 -6.25 -3.69 -15.38
N THR A 5 -7.57 -3.67 -15.32
CA THR A 5 -8.31 -3.40 -14.07
C THR A 5 -9.30 -4.53 -13.82
N ASP A 6 -9.28 -5.08 -12.62
CA ASP A 6 -10.23 -6.08 -12.15
C ASP A 6 -11.00 -5.51 -10.95
N VAL A 7 -12.30 -5.80 -10.84
CA VAL A 7 -13.12 -5.42 -9.68
C VAL A 7 -13.11 -6.59 -8.70
N ILE A 8 -12.80 -6.30 -7.44
CA ILE A 8 -12.66 -7.27 -6.36
C ILE A 8 -13.75 -7.00 -5.33
N GLU A 9 -14.58 -8.01 -5.09
CA GLU A 9 -15.66 -7.97 -4.11
C GLU A 9 -15.16 -8.50 -2.76
N VAL A 10 -15.17 -7.66 -1.73
CA VAL A 10 -14.69 -8.02 -0.39
C VAL A 10 -15.70 -7.56 0.66
N GLN A 11 -16.48 -8.51 1.20
CA GLN A 11 -17.60 -8.21 2.10
C GLN A 11 -18.56 -7.18 1.45
N ASP A 12 -18.80 -6.04 2.10
CA ASP A 12 -19.63 -4.93 1.59
C ASP A 12 -18.82 -3.87 0.83
N GLN A 13 -17.57 -4.17 0.44
CA GLN A 13 -16.67 -3.26 -0.25
C GLN A 13 -16.36 -3.72 -1.69
N HIS A 14 -16.23 -2.74 -2.57
CA HIS A 14 -15.79 -2.92 -3.95
C HIS A 14 -14.41 -2.29 -4.13
N TRP A 15 -13.40 -3.12 -4.34
CA TRP A 15 -12.04 -2.67 -4.63
C TRP A 15 -11.73 -2.83 -6.12
N LYS A 16 -10.69 -2.14 -6.57
CA LYS A 16 -10.11 -2.31 -7.89
C LYS A 16 -8.68 -2.75 -7.75
N GLU A 17 -8.30 -3.79 -8.47
CA GLU A 17 -6.91 -4.16 -8.67
C GLU A 17 -6.44 -3.68 -10.04
N PHE A 18 -5.34 -2.92 -10.06
CA PHE A 18 -4.66 -2.48 -11.27
C PHE A 18 -3.46 -3.36 -11.51
N THR A 19 -3.41 -4.03 -12.67
CA THR A 19 -2.22 -4.77 -13.11
C THR A 19 -1.52 -4.01 -14.23
N LEU A 20 -0.29 -3.60 -13.96
CA LEU A 20 0.55 -2.82 -14.86
C LEU A 20 1.62 -3.74 -15.46
N VAL A 21 1.71 -3.82 -16.78
CA VAL A 21 2.70 -4.66 -17.48
C VAL A 21 3.65 -3.78 -18.29
N ASN A 22 4.95 -3.96 -18.09
CA ASN A 22 5.96 -3.25 -18.88
C ASN A 22 6.32 -4.01 -20.15
N ASN A 23 7.09 -3.38 -21.04
CA ASN A 23 7.45 -3.96 -22.34
C ASN A 23 8.38 -5.20 -22.23
N ASN A 24 8.93 -5.46 -21.04
CA ASN A 24 9.82 -6.59 -20.76
C ASN A 24 9.09 -7.74 -20.04
N GLY A 25 7.76 -7.68 -19.93
CA GLY A 25 6.94 -8.74 -19.32
C GLY A 25 6.85 -8.71 -17.79
N MET A 26 7.52 -7.75 -17.12
CA MET A 26 7.35 -7.55 -15.68
C MET A 26 5.95 -6.98 -15.41
N ALA A 27 5.27 -7.50 -14.39
CA ALA A 27 3.94 -7.04 -14.01
C ALA A 27 3.84 -6.68 -12.53
N ILE A 28 3.05 -5.67 -12.20
CA ILE A 28 2.76 -5.26 -10.82
C ILE A 28 1.25 -5.14 -10.64
N SER A 29 0.70 -5.77 -9.61
CA SER A 29 -0.72 -5.70 -9.24
C SER A 29 -0.89 -4.90 -7.94
N ILE A 30 -1.77 -3.90 -7.97
CA ILE A 30 -1.98 -2.94 -6.88
C ILE A 30 -3.47 -2.75 -6.62
N LEU A 31 -3.88 -2.91 -5.36
CA LEU A 31 -5.23 -2.58 -4.91
C LEU A 31 -5.41 -1.09 -4.69
N ASP A 32 -6.59 -0.59 -5.03
CA ASP A 32 -7.01 0.76 -4.64
C ASP A 32 -7.31 0.91 -3.16
N PHE A 33 -7.62 -0.20 -2.49
CA PHE A 33 -7.60 -0.30 -1.05
C PHE A 33 -6.14 -0.27 -0.55
N GLY A 34 -5.79 0.81 0.13
CA GLY A 34 -4.49 0.96 0.78
C GLY A 34 -3.28 1.09 -0.13
N GLY A 35 -3.46 1.12 -1.45
CA GLY A 35 -2.36 1.13 -2.41
C GLY A 35 -1.48 -0.12 -2.28
N ILE A 36 -2.09 -1.24 -1.89
CA ILE A 36 -1.40 -2.47 -1.51
C ILE A 36 -0.87 -3.16 -2.76
N ILE A 37 0.44 -3.43 -2.81
CA ILE A 37 1.04 -4.26 -3.85
C ILE A 37 0.79 -5.74 -3.51
N THR A 38 -0.13 -6.36 -4.24
CA THR A 38 -0.50 -7.78 -4.06
C THR A 38 0.47 -8.72 -4.77
N LYS A 39 1.08 -8.26 -5.88
CA LYS A 39 1.96 -9.09 -6.71
C LYS A 39 2.97 -8.25 -7.49
N ILE A 40 4.20 -8.76 -7.59
CA ILE A 40 5.21 -8.30 -8.55
C ILE A 40 5.73 -9.54 -9.27
N LEU A 41 5.34 -9.73 -10.54
CA LEU A 41 5.89 -10.77 -11.40
C LEU A 41 7.16 -10.23 -12.07
N ALA A 42 8.31 -10.75 -11.65
CA ALA A 42 9.61 -10.38 -12.21
C ALA A 42 10.27 -11.59 -12.89
N PRO A 43 10.96 -11.40 -14.03
CA PRO A 43 11.67 -12.49 -14.69
C PRO A 43 12.95 -12.84 -13.91
N ASP A 44 13.20 -14.13 -13.73
CA ASP A 44 14.49 -14.64 -13.29
C ASP A 44 15.53 -14.63 -14.43
N ARG A 45 16.69 -15.24 -14.20
CA ARG A 45 17.78 -15.32 -15.19
C ARG A 45 17.40 -16.07 -16.47
N ASP A 46 16.40 -16.94 -16.40
CA ASP A 46 15.91 -17.77 -17.51
C ASP A 46 14.64 -17.17 -18.14
N GLY A 47 14.22 -15.98 -17.67
CA GLY A 47 13.03 -15.28 -18.15
C GLY A 47 11.72 -15.79 -17.53
N LYS A 48 11.77 -16.70 -16.55
CA LYS A 48 10.58 -17.22 -15.88
C LYS A 48 10.06 -16.16 -14.90
N LEU A 49 8.78 -15.81 -15.04
CA LEU A 49 8.12 -14.85 -14.15
C LEU A 49 7.73 -15.50 -12.83
N GLU A 50 8.17 -14.92 -11.72
CA GLU A 50 7.80 -15.34 -10.37
C GLU A 50 7.35 -14.15 -9.52
N ASN A 51 6.45 -14.41 -8.57
CA ASN A 51 6.02 -13.38 -7.62
C ASN A 51 7.13 -13.14 -6.59
N VAL A 52 7.62 -11.90 -6.50
CA VAL A 52 8.74 -11.54 -5.60
C VAL A 52 8.32 -10.75 -4.38
N VAL A 53 7.01 -10.59 -4.13
CA VAL A 53 6.48 -9.94 -2.92
C VAL A 53 5.63 -10.89 -2.11
N VAL A 54 5.66 -10.71 -0.79
CA VAL A 54 4.77 -11.40 0.13
C VAL A 54 3.42 -10.69 0.12
N GLY A 55 2.36 -11.44 -0.07
CA GLY A 55 0.97 -10.97 -0.01
C GLY A 55 0.07 -12.09 0.50
N PHE A 56 -1.16 -11.75 0.84
CA PHE A 56 -2.18 -12.74 1.20
C PHE A 56 -2.75 -13.42 -0.04
N GLU A 57 -3.19 -14.67 0.13
CA GLU A 57 -3.91 -15.40 -0.93
C GLU A 57 -5.35 -14.88 -1.09
N ASN A 58 -6.03 -14.52 0.02
CA ASN A 58 -7.40 -14.02 -0.01
C ASN A 58 -7.44 -12.51 0.20
N TYR A 59 -8.30 -11.83 -0.56
CA TYR A 59 -8.47 -10.38 -0.42
C TYR A 59 -9.04 -9.96 0.94
N GLN A 60 -9.86 -10.82 1.55
CA GLN A 60 -10.46 -10.58 2.87
C GLN A 60 -9.40 -10.44 3.97
N ASP A 61 -8.26 -11.12 3.84
CA ASP A 61 -7.18 -11.07 4.83
C ASP A 61 -6.53 -9.69 4.91
N TYR A 62 -6.62 -8.88 3.84
CA TYR A 62 -6.16 -7.49 3.86
C TYR A 62 -7.05 -6.57 4.70
N LEU A 63 -8.32 -6.93 4.96
CA LEU A 63 -9.19 -6.17 5.89
C LEU A 63 -8.79 -6.36 7.34
N GLU A 64 -8.42 -7.60 7.70
CA GLU A 64 -8.13 -7.97 9.09
C GLU A 64 -6.68 -7.65 9.48
N ASN A 65 -5.84 -7.29 8.51
CA ASN A 65 -4.38 -7.11 8.61
C ASN A 65 -3.98 -6.04 9.66
N PRO A 66 -3.60 -6.46 10.88
CA PRO A 66 -3.29 -5.52 11.96
C PRO A 66 -1.84 -5.01 11.88
N GLY A 67 -1.01 -5.62 11.02
CA GLY A 67 0.45 -5.45 11.03
C GLY A 67 1.01 -4.72 9.82
N TYR A 68 0.18 -4.13 8.96
CA TYR A 68 0.62 -3.41 7.76
C TYR A 68 1.37 -4.30 6.75
N PHE A 69 1.11 -5.61 6.78
CA PHE A 69 1.79 -6.58 5.91
C PHE A 69 1.27 -6.52 4.46
N GLY A 70 2.14 -6.81 3.49
CA GLY A 70 1.71 -6.97 2.09
C GLY A 70 1.82 -5.72 1.19
N GLY A 71 2.74 -4.80 1.49
CA GLY A 71 3.08 -3.72 0.53
C GLY A 71 2.10 -2.54 0.51
N ALA A 72 1.41 -2.26 1.61
CA ALA A 72 0.52 -1.12 1.77
C ALA A 72 1.27 0.23 1.80
N LEU A 73 0.59 1.31 1.38
CA LEU A 73 1.10 2.68 1.50
C LEU A 73 1.01 3.19 2.95
N ILE A 74 2.16 3.41 3.58
CA ILE A 74 2.21 3.87 4.97
C ILE A 74 2.22 5.40 5.04
N GLY A 75 1.37 5.98 5.89
CA GLY A 75 1.35 7.43 6.11
C GLY A 75 0.35 7.88 7.19
N ARG A 76 0.37 9.16 7.60
CA ARG A 76 1.13 10.29 7.01
C ARG A 76 2.64 10.26 7.26
N VAL A 77 3.11 9.59 8.32
CA VAL A 77 4.52 9.41 8.63
C VAL A 77 4.78 7.92 8.82
N ALA A 78 5.73 7.37 8.08
CA ALA A 78 6.17 5.99 8.25
C ALA A 78 7.18 5.87 9.40
N GLY A 79 7.21 4.71 10.05
CA GLY A 79 8.04 4.49 11.23
C GLY A 79 7.46 5.14 12.48
N ARG A 80 8.34 5.42 13.45
CA ARG A 80 7.98 5.91 14.78
C ARG A 80 8.23 7.41 14.91
N ILE A 81 7.32 8.10 15.56
CA ILE A 81 7.54 9.42 16.16
C ILE A 81 7.74 9.18 17.66
N GLU A 82 8.93 9.50 18.14
CA GLU A 82 9.32 9.32 19.54
C GLU A 82 8.37 10.08 20.47
N LYS A 83 7.94 9.44 21.56
CA LYS A 83 7.03 10.01 22.57
C LYS A 83 5.72 10.55 21.99
N SER A 84 5.39 10.16 20.77
CA SER A 84 4.21 10.63 20.04
C SER A 84 4.13 12.15 19.95
N GLN A 85 5.28 12.83 19.85
CA GLN A 85 5.32 14.28 19.84
C GLN A 85 6.35 14.80 18.83
N PHE A 86 6.00 15.90 18.18
CA PHE A 86 6.92 16.65 17.34
C PHE A 86 6.58 18.14 17.39
N GLU A 87 7.49 18.97 16.91
CA GLU A 87 7.33 20.42 16.87
C GLU A 87 7.44 20.94 15.43
N ILE A 88 6.55 21.86 15.06
CA ILE A 88 6.63 22.64 13.83
C ILE A 88 6.39 24.10 14.20
N ASP A 89 7.30 24.98 13.79
CA ASP A 89 7.22 26.44 13.99
C ASP A 89 6.95 26.84 15.46
N GLY A 90 7.64 26.20 16.41
CA GLY A 90 7.48 26.48 17.84
C GLY A 90 6.19 25.93 18.45
N LYS A 91 5.35 25.25 17.66
CA LYS A 91 4.12 24.61 18.14
C LYS A 91 4.32 23.11 18.27
N THR A 92 4.07 22.62 19.48
CA THR A 92 4.12 21.20 19.79
C THR A 92 2.82 20.50 19.43
N TYR A 93 2.95 19.35 18.76
CA TYR A 93 1.84 18.49 18.36
C TYR A 93 2.00 17.13 19.02
N THR A 94 1.00 16.73 19.79
CA THR A 94 0.92 15.40 20.40
C THR A 94 0.00 14.51 19.56
N LEU A 95 0.43 13.27 19.33
CA LEU A 95 -0.23 12.25 18.54
C LEU A 95 -0.72 11.11 19.45
N PRO A 96 -1.69 10.29 18.98
CA PRO A 96 -2.09 9.09 19.71
C PRO A 96 -0.93 8.11 19.84
N GLN A 97 -0.71 7.57 21.04
CA GLN A 97 0.25 6.49 21.25
C GLN A 97 -0.37 5.18 20.77
N ASN A 98 0.29 4.49 19.84
CA ASN A 98 -0.13 3.17 19.34
C ASN A 98 1.02 2.15 19.33
N ASP A 99 2.20 2.52 19.82
CA ASP A 99 3.35 1.63 19.95
C ASP A 99 4.18 2.04 21.19
N GLY A 100 3.76 1.58 22.37
CA GLY A 100 4.33 2.03 23.64
C GLY A 100 4.11 3.53 23.82
N GLU A 101 5.19 4.28 24.06
CA GLU A 101 5.14 5.75 24.15
C GLU A 101 5.10 6.45 22.76
N ASN A 102 5.33 5.69 21.69
CA ASN A 102 5.55 6.22 20.34
C ASN A 102 4.28 6.18 19.49
N HIS A 103 4.32 6.99 18.43
CA HIS A 103 3.32 6.98 17.37
C HIS A 103 3.90 6.28 16.15
N LEU A 104 3.31 5.17 15.75
CA LEU A 104 3.76 4.31 14.67
C LEU A 104 2.83 4.42 13.46
N HIS A 105 3.42 4.58 12.27
CA HIS A 105 2.74 4.40 10.97
C HIS A 105 1.48 5.23 10.73
N GLY A 106 1.35 6.39 11.38
CA GLY A 106 0.17 7.26 11.23
C GLY A 106 -0.99 6.94 12.18
N GLY A 107 -0.81 6.01 13.12
CA GLY A 107 -1.77 5.72 14.17
C GLY A 107 -2.93 4.83 13.72
N ALA A 108 -4.11 5.08 14.32
CA ALA A 108 -5.33 4.31 14.06
C ALA A 108 -6.03 4.66 12.74
N ASN A 109 -5.73 5.82 12.14
CA ASN A 109 -6.26 6.23 10.83
C ASN A 109 -5.13 6.52 9.83
N PRO A 110 -4.34 5.49 9.48
CA PRO A 110 -3.22 5.62 8.56
C PRO A 110 -3.71 5.74 7.11
N VAL A 111 -2.82 6.19 6.24
CA VAL A 111 -3.16 6.45 4.83
C VAL A 111 -3.65 5.18 4.10
N PHE A 112 -3.20 3.97 4.49
CA PHE A 112 -3.61 2.73 3.81
C PHE A 112 -5.04 2.23 4.13
N ILE A 113 -5.75 2.72 5.14
CA ILE A 113 -7.15 2.27 5.35
C ILE A 113 -8.12 2.96 4.37
N ASN A 114 -7.62 3.76 3.43
CA ASN A 114 -8.43 4.53 2.49
C ASN A 114 -8.42 3.90 1.11
N LEU A 115 -9.54 4.08 0.41
CA LEU A 115 -9.63 3.85 -1.02
C LEU A 115 -8.97 5.03 -1.75
N PHE A 116 -8.02 4.70 -2.62
CA PHE A 116 -7.39 5.67 -3.49
C PHE A 116 -8.09 5.72 -4.83
N GLY A 117 -8.44 6.92 -5.30
CA GLY A 117 -9.01 7.07 -6.64
C GLY A 117 -8.05 6.56 -7.72
N GLN A 118 -8.60 5.95 -8.78
CA GLN A 118 -7.86 5.44 -9.94
C GLN A 118 -6.85 6.47 -10.50
N LEU A 119 -7.24 7.75 -10.56
CA LEU A 119 -6.37 8.82 -11.04
C LEU A 119 -5.18 9.09 -10.10
N PHE A 120 -5.38 8.94 -8.79
CA PHE A 120 -4.32 9.12 -7.79
C PHE A 120 -3.29 8.00 -7.87
N LEU A 121 -3.74 6.75 -7.89
CA LEU A 121 -2.85 5.58 -8.04
C LEU A 121 -2.12 5.63 -9.36
N LEU A 122 -2.83 5.90 -10.47
CA LEU A 122 -2.20 5.99 -11.78
C LEU A 122 -1.11 7.06 -11.78
N LYS A 123 -1.32 8.19 -11.10
CA LYS A 123 -0.31 9.26 -11.00
C LYS A 123 0.88 8.88 -10.12
N ILE A 124 0.72 8.01 -9.12
CA ILE A 124 1.85 7.42 -8.38
C ILE A 124 2.60 6.43 -9.28
N MET A 125 1.88 5.54 -9.96
CA MET A 125 2.45 4.42 -10.69
C MET A 125 3.08 4.81 -12.03
N THR A 126 2.62 5.88 -12.66
CA THR A 126 3.11 6.37 -13.97
C THR A 126 4.07 7.54 -13.86
N LYS A 127 4.31 8.06 -12.65
CA LYS A 127 5.40 9.01 -12.42
C LYS A 127 6.73 8.25 -12.29
N SER A 128 7.30 7.85 -13.42
CA SER A 128 8.76 7.77 -13.60
C SER A 128 9.17 8.96 -14.48
N ALA A 129 9.97 9.88 -13.94
CA ALA A 129 11.42 9.97 -14.20
C ALA A 129 11.72 10.70 -15.51
#